data_AF-A0A7V9U3H8-F1
#
_entry.id   AF-A0A7V9U3H8-F1
#
_cell.length_a   1.000
_cell.length_b   1.000
_cell.length_c   1.000
_cell.angle_alpha   90.00
_cell.angle_beta   90.00
_cell.angle_gamma   90.00
#
_symmetry.space_group_name_H-M   'P 1'
#
loop_
_entity.id
_entity.type
_entity.pdbx_description
1 polymer ?
#
loop_
_entity_poly.entity_id
_entity_poly.type
_entity_poly.pdbx_seq_one_letter_code
_entity_poly.pdbx_strand_id
1 'polypeptide(L)'
;YGEALRIYEEGIADMPTIDWAMRELGGFRMGPFELMDFIGIDINLAATRSVYEATFHDPRFKPFLTQQRLFDAGFLGKKSGRGYYDYSPGAVAPEPDRNQELGELVFRRILSMLINQAADALYYRVATARDIDKAMTLGVNYPKGLLEWADEIGIPETVKWLGALHDFYGEERYRPSPLLKTMAADGFTFFGK
;
A
#
# COMPACT_ATOMS: atom_id res chain seq x y z
N TYR A 1 -3.04 1.41 -0.99
CA TYR A 1 -3.31 2.34 -2.11
C TYR A 1 -2.29 3.47 -2.18
N GLY A 2 -2.10 4.26 -1.12
CA GLY A 2 -1.27 5.46 -1.18
C GLY A 2 0.15 5.24 -1.71
N GLU A 3 0.83 4.16 -1.34
CA GLU A 3 2.19 3.94 -1.85
C GLU A 3 2.23 3.57 -3.34
N ALA A 4 1.23 2.84 -3.86
CA ALA A 4 1.09 2.59 -5.29
C ALA A 4 0.89 3.91 -6.07
N LEU A 5 0.06 4.81 -5.54
CA LEU A 5 -0.15 6.14 -6.12
C LEU A 5 1.13 6.98 -6.12
N ARG A 6 1.92 6.93 -5.03
CA ARG A 6 3.21 7.64 -4.96
C ARG A 6 4.20 7.12 -5.99
N ILE A 7 4.35 5.79 -6.13
CA ILE A 7 5.23 5.16 -7.13
C ILE A 7 4.83 5.60 -8.55
N TYR A 8 3.53 5.62 -8.83
CA TYR A 8 3.00 6.06 -10.12
C TYR A 8 3.25 7.56 -10.39
N GLU A 9 2.97 8.44 -9.41
CA GLU A 9 3.19 9.89 -9.56
C GLU A 9 4.67 10.27 -9.70
N GLU A 10 5.58 9.48 -9.13
CA GLU A 10 7.03 9.63 -9.31
C GLU A 10 7.53 9.09 -10.66
N GLY A 11 6.68 8.40 -11.44
CA GLY A 11 7.05 7.82 -12.72
C GLY A 11 7.97 6.59 -12.60
N ILE A 12 8.00 5.93 -11.44
CA ILE A 12 8.85 4.75 -11.20
C ILE A 12 8.31 3.52 -11.93
N ALA A 13 6.99 3.33 -11.90
CA ALA A 13 6.31 2.24 -12.58
C ALA A 13 4.91 2.70 -13.00
N ASP A 14 4.40 2.14 -14.11
CA ASP A 14 3.04 2.38 -14.54
C ASP A 14 2.03 1.51 -13.77
N MET A 15 0.74 1.82 -13.92
CA MET A 15 -0.32 1.12 -13.18
C MET A 15 -0.34 -0.39 -13.46
N PRO A 16 -0.21 -0.86 -14.73
CA PRO A 16 -0.12 -2.30 -15.03
C PRO A 16 1.04 -2.98 -14.32
N THR A 17 2.25 -2.40 -14.36
CA THR A 17 3.42 -2.98 -13.68
C THR A 17 3.24 -3.04 -12.18
N ILE A 18 2.66 -2.00 -11.57
CA ILE A 18 2.38 -1.99 -10.13
C ILE A 18 1.34 -3.06 -9.76
N ASP A 19 0.27 -3.17 -10.55
CA ASP A 19 -0.77 -4.19 -10.34
C ASP A 19 -0.22 -5.61 -10.55
N TRP A 20 0.62 -5.82 -11.56
CA TRP A 20 1.32 -7.07 -11.81
C TRP A 20 2.24 -7.44 -10.65
N ALA A 21 3.10 -6.53 -10.19
CA ALA A 21 4.04 -6.79 -9.10
C ALA A 21 3.31 -7.20 -7.81
N MET A 22 2.23 -6.49 -7.48
CA MET A 22 1.41 -6.82 -6.31
C MET A 22 0.71 -8.19 -6.45
N ARG A 23 0.24 -8.56 -7.64
CA ARG A 23 -0.40 -9.87 -7.86
C ARG A 23 0.61 -11.02 -7.88
N GLU A 24 1.61 -10.95 -8.75
CA GLU A 24 2.52 -12.07 -9.01
C GLU A 24 3.58 -12.25 -7.92
N LEU A 25 4.14 -11.17 -7.38
CA LEU A 25 5.17 -11.25 -6.35
C LEU A 25 4.56 -11.23 -4.94
N GLY A 26 3.47 -10.48 -4.77
CA GLY A 26 2.80 -10.35 -3.49
C GLY A 26 1.69 -11.36 -3.23
N GLY A 27 1.20 -12.09 -4.24
CA GLY A 27 0.09 -13.03 -4.10
C GLY A 27 -1.27 -12.37 -3.87
N PHE A 28 -1.39 -11.06 -4.06
CA PHE A 28 -2.67 -10.37 -3.93
C PHE A 28 -3.61 -10.80 -5.06
N ARG A 29 -4.91 -10.92 -4.75
CA ARG A 29 -5.91 -11.32 -5.76
C ARG A 29 -6.08 -10.29 -6.88
N MET A 30 -5.85 -9.01 -6.58
CA MET A 30 -6.05 -7.89 -7.48
C MET A 30 -5.00 -6.83 -7.19
N GLY A 31 -4.53 -6.14 -8.23
CA GLY A 31 -3.62 -5.02 -8.08
C GLY A 31 -4.30 -3.80 -7.44
N PRO A 32 -3.55 -2.89 -6.80
CA PRO A 32 -4.11 -1.71 -6.14
C PRO A 32 -4.93 -0.80 -7.06
N PHE A 33 -4.55 -0.60 -8.34
CA PHE A 33 -5.28 0.29 -9.25
C PHE A 33 -6.56 -0.38 -9.76
N GLU A 34 -6.48 -1.63 -10.20
CA GLU A 34 -7.65 -2.45 -10.54
C GLU A 34 -8.65 -2.51 -9.38
N LEU A 35 -8.17 -2.62 -8.14
CA LEU A 35 -9.01 -2.68 -6.95
C LEU A 35 -9.68 -1.33 -6.66
N MET A 36 -8.96 -0.21 -6.83
CA MET A 36 -9.58 1.12 -6.70
C MET A 36 -10.66 1.35 -7.76
N ASP A 37 -10.43 0.91 -9.00
CA ASP A 37 -11.42 1.00 -10.06
C ASP A 37 -12.63 0.06 -9.85
N PHE A 38 -12.43 -1.07 -9.19
CA PHE A 38 -13.49 -1.99 -8.81
C PHE A 38 -14.35 -1.43 -7.66
N ILE A 39 -13.73 -0.89 -6.61
CA ILE A 39 -14.41 -0.26 -5.47
C ILE A 39 -15.15 1.00 -5.91
N GLY A 40 -14.53 1.79 -6.78
CA GLY A 40 -14.95 3.13 -7.15
C GLY A 40 -14.02 4.18 -6.56
N ILE A 41 -13.49 5.05 -7.42
CA ILE A 41 -12.49 6.07 -7.03
C ILE A 41 -13.08 7.08 -6.03
N ASP A 42 -14.35 7.43 -6.18
CA ASP A 42 -15.11 8.29 -5.25
C ASP A 42 -15.19 7.70 -3.84
N ILE A 43 -15.51 6.41 -3.73
CA ILE A 43 -15.60 5.71 -2.44
C ILE A 43 -14.21 5.61 -1.80
N ASN A 44 -13.20 5.22 -2.59
CA ASN A 44 -11.84 5.12 -2.10
C ASN A 44 -11.27 6.48 -1.64
N LEU A 45 -11.55 7.55 -2.39
CA LEU A 45 -11.11 8.91 -2.05
C LEU A 45 -11.82 9.43 -0.81
N ALA A 46 -13.13 9.18 -0.68
CA ALA A 46 -13.89 9.56 0.51
C ALA A 46 -13.34 8.89 1.78
N ALA A 47 -13.04 7.59 1.72
CA ALA A 47 -12.41 6.87 2.83
C ALA A 47 -11.03 7.46 3.18
N THR A 48 -10.21 7.75 2.16
CA THR A 48 -8.88 8.35 2.36
C THR A 48 -8.97 9.73 3.02
N ARG A 49 -9.87 10.60 2.56
CA ARG A 49 -10.10 11.92 3.15
C ARG A 49 -10.59 11.82 4.60
N SER A 50 -11.51 10.91 4.89
CA SER A 50 -12.00 10.67 6.24
C SER A 50 -10.87 10.29 7.21
N VAL A 51 -9.98 9.37 6.81
CA VAL A 51 -8.81 9.00 7.63
C VAL A 51 -7.84 10.18 7.77
N TYR A 52 -7.59 10.94 6.70
CA TYR A 52 -6.71 12.10 6.73
C TYR A 52 -7.22 13.18 7.70
N GLU A 53 -8.51 13.51 7.64
CA GLU A 53 -9.14 14.48 8.55
C GLU A 53 -9.13 13.98 10.00
N ALA A 54 -9.48 12.70 10.23
CA ALA A 54 -9.52 12.10 11.56
C ALA A 54 -8.14 11.98 12.23
N THR A 55 -7.06 12.00 11.44
CA THR A 55 -5.68 11.94 11.92
C THR A 55 -5.02 13.32 12.01
N PHE A 56 -5.82 14.38 12.05
CA PHE A 56 -5.34 15.77 12.08
C PHE A 56 -4.39 16.09 10.92
N HIS A 57 -4.70 15.57 9.74
CA HIS A 57 -3.96 15.79 8.51
C HIS A 57 -2.55 15.19 8.51
N ASP A 58 -2.36 14.02 9.13
CA ASP A 58 -1.10 13.27 9.06
C ASP A 58 -0.70 13.05 7.58
N PRO A 59 0.48 13.53 7.14
CA PRO A 59 0.95 13.42 5.76
C PRO A 59 0.94 11.99 5.18
N ARG A 60 0.97 10.96 6.02
CA ARG A 60 0.87 9.55 5.61
C ARG A 60 -0.43 9.22 4.89
N PHE A 61 -1.51 9.89 5.27
CA PHE A 61 -2.85 9.66 4.73
C PHE A 61 -3.29 10.74 3.75
N LYS A 62 -2.39 11.66 3.38
CA LYS A 62 -2.68 12.74 2.44
C LYS A 62 -3.23 12.18 1.11
N PRO A 63 -4.39 12.67 0.63
CA PRO A 63 -4.93 12.31 -0.67
C PRO A 63 -3.99 12.67 -1.83
N PHE A 64 -4.01 11.86 -2.88
CA PHE A 64 -3.16 12.05 -4.07
C PHE A 64 -3.87 12.83 -5.16
N LEU A 65 -3.11 13.63 -5.90
CA LEU A 65 -3.65 14.51 -6.95
C LEU A 65 -4.20 13.70 -8.13
N THR A 66 -3.56 12.59 -8.48
CA THR A 66 -4.05 11.68 -9.53
C THR A 66 -5.46 11.19 -9.23
N GLN A 67 -5.69 10.77 -7.98
CA GLN A 67 -7.00 10.29 -7.54
C GLN A 67 -8.05 11.42 -7.58
N GLN A 68 -7.67 12.63 -7.15
CA GLN A 68 -8.54 13.81 -7.22
C GLN A 68 -8.96 14.14 -8.65
N ARG A 69 -8.01 14.14 -9.59
CA ARG A 69 -8.27 14.45 -11.00
C ARG A 69 -9.25 13.48 -11.65
N LEU A 70 -9.12 12.18 -11.37
CA LEU A 70 -10.05 11.17 -11.89
C LEU A 70 -11.45 11.36 -11.32
N PHE A 71 -11.56 11.65 -10.01
CA PHE A 71 -12.84 11.96 -9.37
C PHE A 71 -13.51 13.20 -10.00
N ASP A 72 -12.78 14.31 -10.15
CA ASP A 72 -13.32 15.56 -10.72
C ASP A 72 -13.75 15.39 -12.18
N ALA A 73 -13.10 14.50 -12.92
CA ALA A 73 -13.47 14.15 -14.30
C ALA A 73 -14.65 13.16 -14.41
N GLY A 74 -15.17 12.64 -13.30
CA GLY A 74 -16.22 11.60 -13.30
C GLY A 74 -15.71 10.22 -13.73
N PHE A 75 -14.39 10.00 -13.75
CA PHE A 75 -13.77 8.71 -14.03
C PHE A 75 -13.66 7.93 -12.72
N LEU A 76 -14.74 7.24 -12.38
CA LEU A 76 -14.93 6.56 -11.11
C LEU A 76 -14.60 5.06 -11.15
N GLY A 77 -13.91 4.58 -12.19
CA GLY A 77 -13.55 3.17 -12.36
C GLY A 77 -14.55 2.40 -13.22
N LYS A 78 -14.78 1.12 -12.90
CA LYS A 78 -15.61 0.21 -13.73
C LYS A 78 -17.04 0.72 -13.89
N LYS A 79 -17.61 1.32 -12.85
CA LYS A 79 -19.00 1.80 -12.86
C LYS A 79 -19.26 2.98 -13.82
N SER A 80 -18.22 3.72 -14.20
CA SER A 80 -18.28 4.82 -15.17
C SER A 80 -17.64 4.47 -16.52
N GLY A 81 -17.21 3.22 -16.72
CA GLY A 81 -16.50 2.80 -17.94
C GLY A 81 -15.06 3.32 -18.07
N ARG A 82 -14.57 4.10 -17.09
CA ARG A 82 -13.22 4.70 -17.07
C ARG A 82 -12.82 5.04 -15.64
N GLY A 83 -11.58 4.72 -15.28
CA GLY A 83 -10.91 5.15 -14.05
C GLY A 83 -9.41 5.26 -14.30
N TYR A 84 -8.62 4.53 -13.52
CA TYR A 84 -7.21 4.28 -13.82
C TYR A 84 -7.05 3.54 -15.15
N TYR A 85 -7.94 2.58 -15.43
CA TYR A 85 -8.02 1.86 -16.69
C TYR A 85 -9.21 2.28 -17.55
N ASP A 86 -9.12 1.94 -18.84
CA ASP A 86 -10.23 2.03 -19.77
C ASP A 86 -11.09 0.77 -19.71
N TYR A 87 -12.39 0.94 -19.47
CA TYR A 87 -13.37 -0.16 -19.47
C TYR A 87 -14.43 0.01 -20.56
N SER A 88 -14.18 0.86 -21.56
CA SER A 88 -15.06 1.00 -22.71
C SER A 88 -15.05 -0.28 -23.59
N PRO A 89 -16.15 -0.58 -24.31
CA PRO A 89 -16.19 -1.74 -25.19
C PRO A 89 -15.07 -1.71 -26.24
N GLY A 90 -14.24 -2.75 -26.27
CA GLY A 90 -13.09 -2.84 -27.18
C GLY A 90 -11.81 -2.19 -26.66
N ALA A 91 -11.80 -1.66 -25.44
CA ALA A 91 -10.57 -1.22 -24.79
C ALA A 91 -9.61 -2.40 -24.61
N VAL A 92 -8.34 -2.17 -24.95
CA VAL A 92 -7.25 -3.13 -24.76
C VAL A 92 -6.58 -2.81 -23.43
N ALA A 93 -6.50 -3.79 -22.54
CA ALA A 93 -5.78 -3.63 -21.29
C ALA A 93 -4.28 -3.42 -21.59
N PRO A 94 -3.65 -2.36 -21.04
CA PRO A 94 -2.21 -2.18 -21.19
C PRO A 94 -1.44 -3.32 -20.52
N GLU A 95 -0.38 -3.78 -21.17
CA GLU A 95 0.49 -4.84 -20.64
C GLU A 95 1.52 -4.25 -19.65
N PRO A 96 1.84 -4.97 -18.56
CA PRO A 96 2.89 -4.56 -17.64
C PRO A 96 4.29 -4.77 -18.22
N ASP A 97 5.21 -3.90 -17.84
CA ASP A 97 6.63 -4.26 -17.78
C ASP A 97 6.83 -5.33 -16.68
N ARG A 98 7.32 -6.50 -17.09
CA ARG A 98 7.57 -7.66 -16.23
C ARG A 98 9.05 -7.75 -15.80
N ASN A 99 9.76 -6.63 -15.78
CA ASN A 99 11.09 -6.54 -15.20
C ASN A 99 11.05 -6.94 -13.71
N GLN A 100 11.79 -8.00 -13.38
CA GLN A 100 11.77 -8.60 -12.05
C GLN A 100 12.30 -7.64 -10.96
N GLU A 101 13.39 -6.93 -11.24
CA GLU A 101 14.00 -6.00 -10.27
C GLU A 101 13.06 -4.83 -9.96
N LEU A 102 12.42 -4.27 -11.00
CA LEU A 102 11.42 -3.22 -10.84
C LEU A 102 10.21 -3.72 -10.04
N GLY A 103 9.70 -4.91 -10.38
CA GLY A 103 8.59 -5.53 -9.65
C GLY A 103 8.91 -5.73 -8.17
N GLU A 104 10.10 -6.23 -7.85
CA GLU A 104 10.54 -6.43 -6.47
C GLU A 104 10.68 -5.11 -5.70
N LEU A 105 11.19 -4.06 -6.35
CA LEU A 105 11.24 -2.72 -5.76
C LEU A 105 9.84 -2.20 -5.43
N VAL A 106 8.90 -2.30 -6.37
CA VAL A 106 7.51 -1.88 -6.18
C VAL A 106 6.87 -2.65 -5.02
N PHE A 107 6.98 -3.98 -5.06
CA PHE A 107 6.40 -4.85 -4.04
C PHE A 107 6.98 -4.57 -2.66
N ARG A 108 8.31 -4.50 -2.51
CA ARG A 108 8.97 -4.23 -1.22
C ARG A 108 8.62 -2.87 -0.66
N ARG A 109 8.55 -1.83 -1.50
CA ARG A 109 8.17 -0.46 -1.07
C ARG A 109 6.74 -0.42 -0.55
N ILE A 110 5.79 -1.04 -1.26
CA ILE A 110 4.39 -1.11 -0.83
C ILE A 110 4.25 -1.97 0.44
N LEU A 111 4.85 -3.16 0.48
CA LEU A 111 4.76 -4.07 1.62
C LEU A 111 5.35 -3.45 2.89
N SER A 112 6.53 -2.81 2.80
CA SER A 112 7.17 -2.16 3.95
C SER A 112 6.28 -1.07 4.55
N MET A 113 5.58 -0.29 3.71
CA MET A 113 4.63 0.72 4.17
C MET A 113 3.40 0.12 4.84
N LEU A 114 2.87 -0.99 4.31
CA LEU A 114 1.75 -1.72 4.92
C LEU A 114 2.14 -2.30 6.29
N ILE A 115 3.31 -2.93 6.38
CA ILE A 115 3.86 -3.44 7.64
C ILE A 115 4.02 -2.31 8.66
N ASN A 116 4.56 -1.17 8.23
CA ASN A 116 4.74 -0.01 9.09
C ASN A 116 3.41 0.46 9.72
N GLN A 117 2.35 0.49 8.92
CA GLN A 117 1.01 0.86 9.39
C GLN A 117 0.43 -0.19 10.36
N ALA A 118 0.62 -1.48 10.09
CA ALA A 118 0.20 -2.55 11.00
C ALA A 118 0.95 -2.48 12.34
N ALA A 119 2.26 -2.22 12.31
CA ALA A 119 3.07 -2.04 13.50
C ALA A 119 2.65 -0.81 14.31
N ASP A 120 2.32 0.31 13.66
CA ASP A 120 1.79 1.50 14.34
C ASP A 120 0.41 1.24 14.97
N ALA A 121 -0.48 0.51 14.30
CA ALA A 121 -1.77 0.13 14.88
C ALA A 121 -1.59 -0.71 16.17
N LEU A 122 -0.61 -1.62 16.17
CA LEU A 122 -0.25 -2.38 17.37
C LEU A 122 0.38 -1.48 18.45
N TYR A 123 1.32 -0.62 18.07
CA TYR A 123 2.01 0.30 18.98
C TYR A 123 1.05 1.23 19.71
N TYR A 124 0.06 1.78 18.99
CA TYR A 124 -0.99 2.62 19.56
C TYR A 124 -2.13 1.83 20.22
N ARG A 125 -1.99 0.51 20.35
CA ARG A 125 -2.96 -0.39 21.00
C ARG A 125 -4.37 -0.35 20.40
N VAL A 126 -4.46 -0.14 19.08
CA VAL A 126 -5.72 -0.18 18.34
C VAL A 126 -6.32 -1.58 18.36
N ALA A 127 -5.47 -2.60 18.21
CA ALA A 127 -5.85 -4.01 18.23
C ALA A 127 -4.65 -4.90 18.59
N THR A 128 -4.91 -6.19 18.85
CA THR A 128 -3.85 -7.17 19.05
C THR A 128 -3.17 -7.54 17.72
N ALA A 129 -1.92 -8.02 17.76
CA ALA A 129 -1.20 -8.44 16.55
C ALA A 129 -2.00 -9.48 15.72
N ARG A 130 -2.61 -10.44 16.42
CA ARG A 130 -3.43 -11.49 15.81
C ARG A 130 -4.69 -10.94 15.14
N ASP A 131 -5.34 -9.95 15.76
CA ASP A 131 -6.57 -9.36 15.21
C ASP A 131 -6.28 -8.44 14.02
N ILE A 132 -5.14 -7.74 14.03
CA ILE A 132 -4.66 -6.96 12.88
C ILE A 132 -4.48 -7.88 11.66
N ASP A 133 -3.74 -8.97 11.82
CA ASP A 133 -3.48 -9.90 10.70
C ASP A 133 -4.75 -10.63 10.22
N LYS A 134 -5.65 -10.99 11.15
CA LYS A 134 -6.97 -11.53 10.78
C LYS A 134 -7.82 -10.52 10.02
N ALA A 135 -7.81 -9.24 10.41
CA ALA A 135 -8.56 -8.21 9.71
C ALA A 135 -8.06 -8.05 8.26
N MET A 136 -6.75 -8.12 8.04
CA MET A 136 -6.18 -8.02 6.69
C MET A 136 -6.50 -9.24 5.83
N THR A 137 -6.40 -10.44 6.39
CA THR A 137 -6.64 -11.69 5.63
C THR A 137 -8.12 -11.97 5.41
N LEU A 138 -8.99 -11.73 6.39
CA LEU A 138 -10.42 -12.02 6.29
C LEU A 138 -11.24 -10.82 5.79
N GLY A 139 -10.84 -9.60 6.13
CA GLY A 139 -11.59 -8.38 5.79
C GLY A 139 -11.31 -7.87 4.38
N VAL A 140 -10.03 -7.86 3.97
CA VAL A 140 -9.61 -7.34 2.66
C VAL A 140 -8.86 -8.37 1.81
N ASN A 141 -8.92 -9.65 2.19
CA ASN A 141 -8.41 -10.79 1.43
C ASN A 141 -6.91 -10.65 1.08
N TYR A 142 -6.10 -10.15 2.01
CA TYR A 142 -4.65 -10.20 1.86
C TYR A 142 -4.20 -11.67 1.95
N PRO A 143 -3.17 -12.06 1.18
CA PRO A 143 -2.71 -13.45 1.15
C PRO A 143 -2.04 -13.88 2.46
N LYS A 144 -1.56 -12.92 3.25
CA LYS A 144 -0.93 -13.14 4.57
C LYS A 144 -1.20 -11.96 5.50
N GLY A 145 -1.12 -12.22 6.80
CA GLY A 145 -1.03 -11.19 7.82
C GLY A 145 0.20 -10.29 7.60
N LEU A 146 0.07 -8.99 7.88
CA LEU A 146 1.16 -8.04 7.66
C LEU A 146 2.27 -8.20 8.70
N LEU A 147 1.91 -8.43 9.95
CA LEU A 147 2.89 -8.64 11.02
C LEU A 147 3.58 -10.00 10.86
N GLU A 148 2.84 -11.03 10.42
CA GLU A 148 3.43 -12.32 10.04
C GLU A 148 4.39 -12.17 8.86
N TRP A 149 4.04 -11.35 7.86
CA TRP A 149 4.95 -11.04 6.77
C TRP A 149 6.21 -10.33 7.26
N ALA A 150 6.09 -9.41 8.21
CA ALA A 150 7.23 -8.70 8.79
C ALA A 150 8.22 -9.66 9.46
N ASP A 151 7.71 -10.66 10.19
CA ASP A 151 8.52 -11.71 10.81
C ASP A 151 9.24 -12.58 9.77
N GLU A 152 8.59 -12.85 8.63
CA GLU A 152 9.17 -13.66 7.54
C GLU A 152 10.24 -12.92 6.74
N ILE A 153 9.98 -11.67 6.34
CA ILE A 153 10.93 -10.89 5.53
C ILE A 153 12.05 -10.27 6.37
N GLY A 154 11.84 -10.17 7.68
CA GLY A 154 12.76 -9.56 8.63
C GLY A 154 12.38 -8.14 9.01
N ILE A 155 12.15 -7.93 10.31
CA ILE A 155 11.92 -6.61 10.90
C ILE A 155 13.12 -5.67 10.68
N PRO A 156 14.39 -6.08 10.86
CA PRO A 156 15.53 -5.21 10.58
C PRO A 156 15.58 -4.72 9.12
N GLU A 157 15.25 -5.59 8.16
CA GLU A 157 15.22 -5.19 6.74
C GLU A 157 14.05 -4.25 6.45
N THR A 158 12.90 -4.45 7.07
CA THR A 158 11.77 -3.51 6.97
C THR A 158 12.16 -2.12 7.50
N VAL A 159 12.81 -2.06 8.66
CA VAL A 159 13.31 -0.79 9.23
C VAL A 159 14.33 -0.13 8.32
N LYS A 160 15.24 -0.91 7.71
CA LYS A 160 16.23 -0.40 6.77
C LYS A 160 15.59 0.19 5.50
N TRP A 161 14.60 -0.49 4.92
CA TRP A 161 13.87 0.03 3.75
C TRP A 161 13.13 1.33 4.05
N LEU A 162 12.39 1.36 5.16
CA LEU A 162 11.70 2.57 5.62
C LEU A 162 12.68 3.70 5.94
N GLY A 163 13.81 3.39 6.58
CA GLY A 163 14.88 4.32 6.86
C GLY A 163 15.47 4.92 5.60
N ALA A 164 15.78 4.10 4.59
CA ALA A 164 16.30 4.57 3.31
C ALA A 164 15.32 5.49 2.58
N LEU A 165 14.02 5.16 2.57
CA LEU A 165 12.98 6.03 1.99
C LEU A 165 12.87 7.34 2.80
N HIS A 166 12.89 7.26 4.12
CA HIS A 166 12.84 8.42 5.00
C HIS A 166 14.03 9.35 4.78
N ASP A 167 15.24 8.81 4.65
CA ASP A 167 16.46 9.59 4.43
C ASP A 167 16.49 10.21 3.02
N PHE A 168 16.00 9.48 2.01
CA PHE A 168 15.94 9.97 0.64
C PHE A 168 14.92 11.10 0.45
N TYR A 169 13.70 10.94 0.96
CA TYR A 169 12.62 11.91 0.78
C TYR A 169 12.60 13.00 1.85
N GLY A 170 13.17 12.76 3.04
CA GLY A 170 13.02 13.66 4.20
C GLY A 170 11.58 13.78 4.69
N GLU A 171 10.71 12.83 4.33
CA GLU A 171 9.28 12.86 4.63
C GLU A 171 8.94 11.94 5.82
N GLU A 172 8.25 12.50 6.81
CA GLU A 172 7.72 11.79 7.98
C GLU A 172 6.77 10.62 7.62
N ARG A 173 6.25 10.64 6.39
CA ARG A 173 5.51 9.56 5.76
C ARG A 173 6.21 8.21 5.92
N TYR A 174 7.53 8.19 5.74
CA TYR A 174 8.35 6.98 5.72
C TYR A 174 8.98 6.66 7.08
N ARG A 175 8.76 7.46 8.12
CA ARG A 175 9.37 7.20 9.44
C ARG A 175 8.99 5.78 9.91
N PRO A 176 9.98 4.92 10.24
CA PRO A 176 9.69 3.61 10.79
C PRO A 176 8.97 3.73 12.14
N SER A 177 8.01 2.84 12.37
CA SER A 177 7.29 2.68 13.63
C SER A 177 8.29 2.54 14.79
N PRO A 178 8.05 3.18 15.95
CA PRO A 178 8.92 3.00 17.11
C PRO A 178 9.00 1.53 17.53
N LEU A 179 7.90 0.80 17.39
CA LEU A 179 7.84 -0.64 17.69
C LEU A 179 8.79 -1.45 16.80
N LEU A 180 8.77 -1.21 15.48
CA LEU A 180 9.68 -1.88 14.55
C LEU A 180 11.15 -1.58 14.89
N LYS A 181 11.47 -0.33 15.27
CA LYS A 181 12.84 0.05 15.66
C LYS A 181 13.28 -0.68 16.92
N THR A 182 12.44 -0.73 17.95
CA THR A 182 12.75 -1.46 19.20
C THR A 182 12.89 -2.95 18.94
N MET A 183 11.97 -3.56 18.20
CA MET A 183 12.03 -4.99 17.87
C MET A 183 13.26 -5.35 17.03
N ALA A 184 13.64 -4.50 16.07
CA ALA A 184 14.87 -4.68 15.30
C ALA A 184 16.13 -4.63 16.17
N ALA A 185 16.16 -3.73 17.16
CA ALA A 185 17.30 -3.60 18.08
C ALA A 185 17.39 -4.77 19.07
N ASP A 186 16.25 -5.25 19.56
CA ASP A 186 16.18 -6.31 20.57
C ASP A 186 16.17 -7.72 19.98
N GLY A 187 16.02 -7.85 18.66
CA GLY A 187 15.95 -9.13 17.96
C GLY A 187 14.62 -9.86 18.15
N PHE A 188 13.53 -9.13 18.41
CA PHE A 188 12.20 -9.70 18.60
C PHE A 188 11.39 -9.77 17.30
N THR A 189 10.44 -10.71 17.29
CA THR A 189 9.43 -10.91 16.23
C THR A 189 8.02 -10.73 16.82
N PHE A 190 7.02 -10.45 15.98
CA PHE A 190 5.65 -10.19 16.41
C PHE A 190 4.99 -11.44 17.00
N PHE A 191 5.27 -12.61 16.44
CA PHE A 191 4.65 -13.86 16.85
C PHE A 191 5.58 -14.84 17.55
N GLY A 192 6.87 -14.52 17.72
CA GLY A 192 7.82 -15.35 18.44
C GLY A 192 8.01 -16.73 17.80
N LYS A 193 8.95 -16.84 16.86
CA LYS A 193 9.60 -18.10 16.54
C LYS A 193 11.03 -18.06 17.03
#